data_AF-A0A2R6N6T8-F1
#
_entry.id   AF-A0A2R6N6T8-F1
#
_cell.length_a   1.000
_cell.length_b   1.000
_cell.length_c   1.000
_cell.angle_alpha   90.00
_cell.angle_beta   90.00
_cell.angle_gamma   90.00
#
_symmetry.space_group_name_H-M   'P 1'
#
loop_
_entity.id
_entity.type
_entity.pdbx_description
1 polymer ?
#
loop_
_entity_poly.entity_id
_entity_poly.type
_entity_poly.pdbx_seq_one_letter_code
_entity_poly.pdbx_strand_id
1 'polypeptide(L)'
;MATEATFTVPSAQFPLGTVFTQLPDVTVKLERIIPAQDVVIPYFWVRGTEIDDIESAFTEHPGVNEIRFVDAVDDEYLLRVEWVLEYDDVLTVLAETDIPVIEATGTD
;
A
#
# COMPACT_ATOMS: atom_id res chain seq x y z
N MET A 1 -7.32 -3.14 25.12
CA MET A 1 -6.12 -3.88 24.67
C MET A 1 -6.10 -3.75 23.16
N ALA A 2 -5.01 -3.23 22.59
CA ALA A 2 -4.81 -3.26 21.15
C ALA A 2 -3.98 -4.52 20.84
N THR A 3 -4.43 -5.32 19.88
CA THR A 3 -3.67 -6.46 19.37
C THR A 3 -2.90 -5.95 18.16
N GLU A 4 -1.58 -5.99 18.22
CA GLU A 4 -0.70 -5.54 17.15
C GLU A 4 -0.22 -6.73 16.33
N ALA A 5 -0.31 -6.61 15.00
CA ALA A 5 0.19 -7.59 14.06
C ALA A 5 1.15 -6.91 13.08
N THR A 6 2.34 -7.51 12.94
CA THR A 6 3.35 -7.15 11.95
C THR A 6 3.64 -8.38 11.12
N PHE A 7 3.63 -8.24 9.80
CA PHE A 7 3.96 -9.34 8.89
C PHE A 7 4.61 -8.82 7.62
N THR A 8 5.40 -9.69 6.99
CA THR A 8 6.03 -9.46 5.69
C THR A 8 5.43 -10.47 4.73
N VAL A 9 4.96 -10.00 3.59
CA VAL A 9 4.49 -10.86 2.49
C VAL A 9 5.45 -10.75 1.31
N PRO A 10 5.63 -11.81 0.51
CA PRO A 10 6.36 -11.71 -0.75
C PRO A 10 5.78 -10.62 -1.64
N SER A 11 6.61 -9.90 -2.39
CA SER A 11 6.19 -8.86 -3.36
C SER A 11 5.03 -9.35 -4.24
N ALA A 12 5.14 -10.56 -4.79
CA ALA A 12 4.11 -11.19 -5.63
C ALA A 12 2.75 -11.45 -4.95
N GLN A 13 2.69 -11.43 -3.61
CA GLN A 13 1.46 -11.57 -2.82
C GLN A 13 1.04 -10.25 -2.18
N PHE A 14 1.85 -9.21 -2.34
CA PHE A 14 1.49 -7.87 -1.91
C PHE A 14 0.56 -7.27 -2.97
N PRO A 15 -0.43 -6.48 -2.55
CA PRO A 15 -1.39 -5.89 -3.47
C PRO A 15 -0.76 -5.07 -4.56
N LEU A 16 0.37 -4.44 -4.28
CA LEU A 16 1.16 -3.67 -5.23
C LEU A 16 2.26 -4.51 -5.88
N GLY A 17 2.06 -5.82 -6.04
CA GLY A 17 3.09 -6.75 -6.49
C GLY A 17 3.74 -6.36 -7.83
N THR A 18 2.95 -5.83 -8.76
CA THR A 18 3.48 -5.36 -10.05
C THR A 18 4.25 -4.04 -9.94
N VAL A 19 4.02 -3.23 -8.90
CA VAL A 19 4.80 -2.01 -8.64
C VAL A 19 6.24 -2.37 -8.34
N PHE A 20 6.50 -3.43 -7.56
CA PHE A 20 7.87 -3.90 -7.28
C PHE A 20 8.60 -4.39 -8.53
N THR A 21 7.87 -4.89 -9.54
CA THR A 21 8.48 -5.27 -10.83
C THR A 21 8.96 -4.05 -11.63
N GLN A 22 8.27 -2.91 -11.51
CA GLN A 22 8.66 -1.65 -12.15
C GLN A 22 9.73 -0.89 -11.34
N LEU A 23 9.69 -1.05 -10.01
CA LEU A 23 10.52 -0.34 -9.04
C LEU A 23 11.20 -1.36 -8.10
N PRO A 24 12.25 -2.08 -8.55
CA PRO A 24 12.83 -3.20 -7.80
C PRO A 24 13.54 -2.80 -6.50
N ASP A 25 14.00 -1.54 -6.39
CA ASP A 25 14.70 -1.04 -5.21
C ASP A 25 13.75 -0.31 -4.23
N VAL A 26 12.44 -0.38 -4.45
CA VAL A 26 11.45 0.33 -3.62
C VAL A 26 11.09 -0.44 -2.36
N THR A 27 10.94 0.27 -1.26
CA THR A 27 10.30 -0.23 -0.04
C THR A 27 8.93 0.44 0.09
N VAL A 28 7.88 -0.38 0.24
CA VAL A 28 6.51 0.10 0.49
C VAL A 28 6.08 -0.36 1.87
N LYS A 29 5.71 0.60 2.72
CA LYS A 29 5.21 0.35 4.08
C LYS A 29 3.78 0.86 4.21
N LEU A 30 2.90 0.01 4.69
CA LEU A 30 1.53 0.38 5.04
C LEU A 30 1.51 1.13 6.38
N GLU A 31 1.07 2.39 6.35
CA GLU A 31 0.90 3.25 7.52
C GLU A 31 -0.47 3.03 8.17
N ARG A 32 -1.53 2.97 7.35
CA ARG A 32 -2.91 2.90 7.83
C ARG A 32 -3.84 2.38 6.77
N ILE A 33 -4.86 1.63 7.19
CA ILE A 33 -6.00 1.26 6.35
C ILE A 33 -7.25 1.95 6.87
N ILE A 34 -7.97 2.63 5.98
CA ILE A 34 -9.30 3.17 6.27
C ILE A 34 -10.32 2.39 5.43
N PRO A 35 -11.17 1.55 6.06
CA PRO A 35 -12.29 0.93 5.37
C PRO A 35 -13.37 1.98 5.06
N ALA A 36 -13.89 1.98 3.83
CA ALA A 36 -15.09 2.69 3.40
C ALA A 36 -16.08 1.68 2.77
N GLN A 37 -17.30 2.11 2.45
CA GLN A 37 -18.38 1.18 2.07
C GLN A 37 -18.00 0.21 0.95
N ASP A 38 -17.44 0.72 -0.15
CA ASP A 38 -17.12 -0.06 -1.35
C ASP A 38 -15.65 0.04 -1.78
N VAL A 39 -14.81 0.71 -0.97
CA VAL A 39 -13.38 0.91 -1.26
C VAL A 39 -12.56 0.81 0.01
N VAL A 40 -11.30 0.46 -0.14
CA VAL A 40 -10.30 0.53 0.93
C VAL A 40 -9.34 1.66 0.62
N ILE A 41 -9.04 2.48 1.62
CA ILE A 41 -8.14 3.62 1.46
C ILE A 41 -6.88 3.37 2.30
N PRO A 42 -5.89 2.63 1.78
CA PRO A 42 -4.60 2.50 2.42
C PRO A 42 -3.75 3.76 2.25
N TYR A 43 -2.91 4.01 3.25
CA TYR A 43 -1.84 4.99 3.24
C TYR A 43 -0.51 4.26 3.23
N PHE A 44 0.35 4.59 2.27
CA PHE A 44 1.66 3.96 2.13
C PHE A 44 2.77 4.98 2.24
N TRP A 45 3.80 4.66 3.01
CA TRP A 45 5.12 5.25 2.87
C TRP A 45 5.90 4.50 1.79
N VAL A 46 6.48 5.24 0.87
CA VAL A 46 7.27 4.70 -0.23
C VAL A 46 8.65 5.36 -0.24
N ARG A 47 9.68 4.53 -0.34
CA ARG A 47 11.10 4.94 -0.32
C ARG A 47 11.89 4.21 -1.39
N GLY A 48 12.94 4.85 -1.91
CA GLY A 48 13.90 4.23 -2.83
C GLY A 48 13.67 4.59 -4.30
N THR A 49 12.83 5.58 -4.56
CA THR A 49 12.51 6.08 -5.91
C THR A 49 11.96 7.52 -5.81
N GLU A 50 11.78 8.19 -6.94
CA GLU A 50 11.24 9.55 -7.03
C GLU A 50 9.71 9.53 -7.15
N ILE A 51 9.04 10.60 -6.72
CA ILE A 51 7.57 10.67 -6.69
C ILE A 51 6.91 10.43 -8.06
N ASP A 52 7.51 10.94 -9.15
CA ASP A 52 6.98 10.79 -10.51
C ASP A 52 6.95 9.31 -10.95
N ASP A 53 7.98 8.54 -10.58
CA ASP A 53 8.08 7.11 -10.88
C ASP A 53 7.05 6.32 -10.07
N ILE A 54 6.80 6.72 -8.81
CA ILE A 54 5.79 6.09 -7.95
C ILE A 54 4.38 6.32 -8.51
N GLU A 55 4.04 7.57 -8.82
CA GLU A 55 2.71 7.91 -9.36
C GLU A 55 2.44 7.15 -10.67
N SER A 56 3.44 7.05 -11.55
CA SER A 56 3.32 6.31 -12.79
C SER A 56 3.10 4.81 -12.53
N ALA A 57 3.89 4.17 -11.66
CA ALA A 57 3.80 2.74 -11.38
C ALA A 57 2.48 2.34 -10.68
N PHE A 58 2.01 3.16 -9.74
CA PHE A 58 0.74 2.90 -9.04
C PHE A 58 -0.47 3.15 -9.94
N THR A 59 -0.44 4.16 -10.82
CA THR A 59 -1.55 4.43 -11.74
C THR A 59 -1.76 3.31 -12.76
N GLU A 60 -0.70 2.59 -13.12
CA GLU A 60 -0.78 1.42 -14.00
C GLU A 60 -1.31 0.16 -13.30
N HIS A 61 -1.40 0.17 -11.96
CA HIS A 61 -1.82 -0.99 -11.19
C HIS A 61 -3.35 -1.20 -11.27
N PRO A 62 -3.84 -2.39 -11.66
CA PRO A 62 -5.27 -2.64 -11.88
C PRO A 62 -6.14 -2.53 -10.61
N GLY A 63 -5.55 -2.71 -9.43
CA GLY A 63 -6.23 -2.55 -8.13
C GLY A 63 -6.32 -1.09 -7.64
N VAL A 64 -5.61 -0.15 -8.28
CA VAL A 64 -5.58 1.27 -7.90
C VAL A 64 -6.63 2.04 -8.69
N ASN A 65 -7.59 2.65 -8.00
CA ASN A 65 -8.58 3.55 -8.59
C ASN A 65 -8.05 4.99 -8.68
N GLU A 66 -7.41 5.46 -7.61
CA GLU A 66 -6.84 6.79 -7.51
C GLU A 66 -5.59 6.76 -6.61
N ILE A 67 -4.58 7.54 -6.97
CA ILE A 67 -3.43 7.81 -6.11
C ILE A 67 -3.29 9.31 -5.87
N ARG A 68 -2.92 9.67 -4.66
CA ARG A 68 -2.67 11.05 -4.27
C ARG A 68 -1.49 11.16 -3.32
N PHE A 69 -0.53 12.02 -3.68
CA PHE A 69 0.51 12.48 -2.78
C PHE A 69 -0.06 13.27 -1.60
N VAL A 70 0.37 12.93 -0.39
CA VAL A 70 -0.09 13.53 0.86
C VAL A 70 1.01 14.36 1.50
N ASP A 71 2.20 13.78 1.67
CA ASP A 71 3.32 14.41 2.36
C ASP A 71 4.66 13.76 2.00
N ALA A 72 5.77 14.45 2.26
CA ALA A 72 7.12 13.92 2.13
C ALA A 72 7.92 14.23 3.39
N VAL A 73 8.57 13.20 3.94
CA VAL A 73 9.42 13.32 5.13
C VAL A 73 10.72 12.57 4.85
N ASP A 74 11.85 13.27 4.99
CA ASP A 74 13.16 12.79 4.56
C ASP A 74 13.12 12.29 3.10
N ASP A 75 13.52 11.04 2.86
CA ASP A 75 13.52 10.40 1.53
C ASP A 75 12.28 9.47 1.34
N GLU A 76 11.19 9.71 2.07
CA GLU A 76 9.98 8.90 2.04
C GLU A 76 8.75 9.72 1.65
N TYR A 77 7.89 9.13 0.82
CA TYR A 77 6.68 9.76 0.29
C TYR A 77 5.44 9.07 0.85
N LEU A 78 4.53 9.84 1.45
CA LEU A 78 3.23 9.37 1.92
C LEU A 78 2.18 9.51 0.81
N LEU A 79 1.56 8.39 0.49
CA LEU A 79 0.58 8.27 -0.58
C LEU A 79 -0.74 7.79 -0.01
N ARG A 80 -1.83 8.44 -0.40
CA ARG A 80 -3.19 7.93 -0.25
C ARG A 80 -3.54 7.19 -1.53
N VAL A 81 -3.92 5.93 -1.40
CA VAL A 81 -4.39 5.12 -2.52
C VAL A 81 -5.86 4.78 -2.28
N GLU A 82 -6.67 4.87 -3.33
CA GLU A 82 -8.03 4.34 -3.34
C GLU A 82 -8.02 2.99 -4.05
N TRP A 83 -8.43 1.95 -3.32
CA TRP A 83 -8.32 0.56 -3.74
C TRP A 83 -9.70 -0.04 -4.00
N VAL A 84 -9.83 -0.75 -5.12
CA VAL A 84 -11.08 -1.45 -5.47
C VAL A 84 -11.10 -2.82 -4.79
N LEU A 85 -12.17 -3.09 -4.03
CA LEU A 85 -12.36 -4.32 -3.25
C LEU A 85 -12.56 -5.59 -4.09
N GLU A 86 -12.76 -5.48 -5.40
CA GLU A 86 -12.91 -6.63 -6.31
C GLU A 86 -11.64 -7.50 -6.42
N TYR A 87 -10.53 -7.07 -5.83
CA TYR A 87 -9.32 -7.86 -5.64
C TYR A 87 -9.34 -8.58 -4.28
N ASP A 88 -9.39 -9.92 -4.30
CA ASP A 88 -9.17 -10.80 -3.14
C ASP A 88 -7.69 -10.70 -2.70
N ASP A 89 -7.39 -9.74 -1.82
CA ASP A 89 -6.04 -9.40 -1.41
C ASP A 89 -5.91 -9.21 0.11
N VAL A 90 -4.68 -9.18 0.63
CA VAL A 90 -4.36 -8.95 2.03
C VAL A 90 -4.97 -7.64 2.54
N LEU A 91 -5.07 -6.58 1.71
CA LEU A 91 -5.73 -5.33 2.11
C LEU A 91 -7.23 -5.51 2.35
N THR A 92 -7.90 -6.33 1.55
CA THR A 92 -9.31 -6.67 1.71
C THR A 92 -9.49 -7.45 3.02
N VAL A 93 -8.65 -8.47 3.26
CA VAL A 93 -8.68 -9.25 4.51
C VAL A 93 -8.42 -8.36 5.74
N LEU A 94 -7.47 -7.43 5.63
CA LEU A 94 -7.16 -6.48 6.71
C LEU A 94 -8.28 -5.46 6.94
N ALA A 95 -8.97 -5.03 5.89
CA ALA A 95 -10.12 -4.13 6.01
C ALA A 95 -11.34 -4.81 6.64
N GLU A 96 -11.50 -6.12 6.42
CA GLU A 96 -12.59 -6.94 7.00
C GLU A 96 -12.30 -7.39 8.45
N THR A 97 -11.03 -7.39 8.86
CA THR A 97 -10.65 -7.75 10.23
C THR A 97 -10.70 -6.54 11.15
N ASP A 98 -11.35 -6.69 12.31
CA ASP A 98 -11.40 -5.67 13.38
C ASP A 98 -10.06 -5.63 14.16
N ILE A 99 -8.94 -5.79 13.45
CA ILE A 99 -7.58 -5.87 13.99
C ILE A 99 -6.81 -4.63 13.51
N PRO A 100 -6.30 -3.78 14.42
CA PRO A 100 -5.49 -2.64 14.02
C PRO A 100 -4.17 -3.12 13.44
N VAL A 101 -3.90 -2.74 12.19
CA VAL A 101 -2.61 -2.96 11.53
C VAL A 101 -1.66 -1.87 11.97
N ILE A 102 -0.51 -2.26 12.51
CA ILE A 102 0.53 -1.31 12.93
C ILE A 102 1.61 -1.17 11.85
N GLU A 103 1.99 -2.26 11.19
CA GLU A 103 2.99 -2.23 10.12
C GLU A 103 2.86 -3.44 9.19
N ALA A 104 2.88 -3.20 7.87
CA ALA A 104 3.10 -4.22 6.85
C ALA A 104 4.09 -3.69 5.81
N THR A 105 5.07 -4.51 5.44
CA THR A 105 6.17 -4.10 4.54
C THR A 105 6.29 -5.09 3.38
N GLY A 106 6.36 -4.56 2.15
CA GLY A 106 6.66 -5.31 0.94
C GLY A 106 7.97 -4.82 0.30
N THR A 107 8.78 -5.77 -0.16
CA THR A 107 10.05 -5.58 -0.88
C THR A 107 10.22 -6.72 -1.90
N ASP A 108 11.03 -6.53 -2.93
CA ASP A 108 11.46 -7.61 -3.85
C ASP A 108 12.69 -8.37 -3.34
#